data_AF-A0A1Y2FN20-F1
#
_entry.id   AF-A0A1Y2FN20-F1
#
_cell.length_a   1.000
_cell.length_b   1.000
_cell.length_c   1.000
_cell.angle_alpha   90.00
_cell.angle_beta   90.00
_cell.angle_gamma   90.00
#
_symmetry.space_group_name_H-M   'P 1'
#
loop_
_entity.id
_entity.type
_entity.pdbx_description
1 polymer ?
#
loop_
_entity_poly.entity_id
_entity_poly.type
_entity_poly.pdbx_seq_one_letter_code
_entity_poly.pdbx_strand_id
1 'polypeptide(L)'
;MRLSVFSIVSLVLGSALAKDDYFGEIDNRAELFKITDFEVPDITINFSDEDYKNFFLTYQCHYDTSRQHLTRNDECYSAPWVNLNNAIARAFNKGYIDRNAITDPNDLDLIESKNMTITDFEHIVTTYTNSTLETMFARTSPKSQRLNFLLEVNIPPTFLN
;
A
#
# COMPACT_ATOMS: atom_id res chain seq x y z
N MET A 1 33.20 27.83 -34.17
CA MET A 1 32.82 27.12 -32.93
C MET A 1 33.79 25.96 -32.72
N ARG A 2 34.70 26.08 -31.75
CA ARG A 2 35.62 24.99 -31.38
C ARG A 2 34.93 24.14 -30.33
N LEU A 3 34.36 23.00 -30.73
CA LEU A 3 33.90 22.00 -29.76
C LEU A 3 35.13 21.48 -29.01
N SER A 4 35.15 21.70 -27.70
CA SER A 4 36.19 21.20 -26.80
C SER A 4 36.14 19.67 -26.77
N VAL A 5 37.22 19.06 -27.29
CA VAL A 5 37.43 17.61 -27.38
C VAL A 5 37.37 16.92 -26.00
N PHE A 6 37.53 17.67 -24.92
CA PHE A 6 37.48 17.15 -23.54
C PHE A 6 36.11 16.65 -23.09
N SER A 7 35.02 17.02 -23.77
CA SER A 7 33.66 16.60 -23.36
C SER A 7 33.27 15.19 -23.83
N ILE A 8 34.01 14.60 -24.77
CA ILE A 8 33.70 13.26 -25.31
C ILE A 8 34.40 12.16 -24.49
N VAL A 9 35.52 12.48 -23.84
CA VAL A 9 36.32 11.52 -23.06
C VAL A 9 35.60 11.07 -21.77
N SER A 10 34.78 11.92 -21.15
CA SER A 10 34.01 11.55 -19.96
C SER A 10 32.84 10.61 -20.26
N LEU A 11 32.34 10.57 -21.50
CA LEU A 11 31.29 9.64 -21.94
C LEU A 11 31.81 8.21 -22.17
N VAL A 12 33.13 8.03 -22.32
CA VAL A 12 33.74 6.73 -22.65
C VAL A 12 34.31 6.01 -21.42
N LEU A 13 34.58 6.73 -20.32
CA LEU A 13 35.04 6.12 -19.05
C LEU A 13 33.90 5.62 -18.15
N GLY A 14 32.64 5.89 -18.52
CA GLY A 14 31.45 5.51 -17.77
C GLY A 14 30.75 4.24 -18.25
N SER A 15 31.29 3.53 -19.24
CA SER A 15 30.77 2.22 -19.62
C SER A 15 31.21 1.18 -18.59
N ALA A 16 30.47 1.11 -17.49
CA ALA A 16 30.40 -0.08 -16.67
C ALA A 16 30.04 -1.24 -17.60
N LEU A 17 30.99 -2.17 -17.77
CA LEU A 17 30.78 -3.41 -18.48
C LEU A 17 29.75 -4.21 -17.67
N ALA A 18 28.47 -4.04 -17.99
CA ALA A 18 27.47 -5.04 -17.67
C ALA A 18 27.79 -6.25 -18.56
N LYS A 19 28.67 -7.12 -18.06
CA LYS A 19 28.97 -8.40 -18.68
C LYS A 19 28.35 -9.49 -17.82
N ASP A 20 27.47 -10.20 -18.49
CA ASP A 20 26.59 -11.30 -18.13
C ASP A 20 26.80 -12.28 -19.35
N ASP A 21 26.87 -13.60 -19.19
CA ASP A 21 25.73 -14.47 -19.53
C ASP A 21 24.93 -14.81 -18.27
N TYR A 22 24.37 -13.76 -17.68
CA TYR A 22 24.17 -13.39 -16.28
C TYR A 22 25.41 -13.27 -15.35
N PHE A 23 26.41 -14.17 -15.32
CA PHE A 23 27.64 -13.93 -14.50
C PHE A 23 29.01 -14.36 -15.07
N GLY A 24 29.09 -15.08 -16.19
CA GLY A 24 30.36 -15.43 -16.86
C GLY A 24 31.34 -16.29 -16.03
N GLU A 25 32.54 -16.56 -16.56
CA GLU A 25 33.56 -17.43 -15.93
C GLU A 25 34.30 -16.80 -14.73
N ILE A 26 34.09 -15.51 -14.45
CA ILE A 26 34.76 -14.78 -13.36
C ILE A 26 33.68 -14.03 -12.54
N ASP A 27 33.11 -14.73 -11.56
CA ASP A 27 32.16 -14.15 -10.61
C ASP A 27 32.89 -13.37 -9.49
N ASN A 28 32.90 -12.04 -9.60
CA ASN A 28 33.49 -11.11 -8.63
C ASN A 28 32.55 -10.71 -7.47
N ARG A 29 31.38 -11.34 -7.35
CA ARG A 29 30.42 -11.04 -6.27
C ARG A 29 30.98 -11.47 -4.92
N ALA A 30 30.61 -10.73 -3.87
CA ALA A 30 30.98 -11.11 -2.51
C ALA A 30 30.39 -12.49 -2.18
N GLU A 31 31.13 -13.30 -1.43
CA GLU A 31 30.81 -14.69 -1.10
C GLU A 31 29.39 -14.87 -0.57
N LEU A 32 28.90 -13.91 0.23
CA LEU A 32 27.52 -13.85 0.71
C LEU A 32 26.48 -13.95 -0.42
N PHE A 33 26.62 -13.18 -1.49
CA PHE A 33 25.67 -13.20 -2.60
C PHE A 33 25.71 -14.51 -3.37
N LYS A 34 26.86 -15.20 -3.43
CA LYS A 34 26.98 -16.52 -4.08
C LYS A 34 26.19 -17.60 -3.36
N ILE A 35 26.10 -17.51 -2.04
CA ILE A 35 25.36 -18.47 -1.21
C ILE A 35 23.87 -18.12 -1.20
N THR A 36 23.50 -16.82 -1.26
CA THR A 36 22.11 -16.39 -1.07
C THR A 36 21.30 -16.13 -2.34
N ASP A 37 21.93 -15.77 -3.46
CA ASP A 37 21.19 -15.25 -4.63
C ASP A 37 20.43 -16.32 -5.42
N PHE A 38 20.64 -17.60 -5.13
CA PHE A 38 20.03 -18.71 -5.89
C PHE A 38 19.30 -19.73 -5.03
N GLU A 39 19.44 -19.69 -3.71
CA GLU A 39 18.61 -20.48 -2.79
C GLU A 39 17.40 -19.64 -2.37
N VAL A 40 16.48 -19.43 -3.31
CA VAL A 40 15.15 -18.91 -2.97
C VAL A 40 14.37 -20.08 -2.36
N PRO A 41 13.98 -20.02 -1.07
CA PRO A 41 13.22 -21.09 -0.47
C PRO A 41 11.84 -21.18 -1.14
N ASP A 42 11.45 -22.39 -1.51
CA ASP A 42 10.08 -22.65 -1.95
C ASP A 42 9.13 -22.54 -0.75
N ILE A 43 8.47 -21.39 -0.63
CA ILE A 43 7.47 -21.15 0.42
C ILE A 43 6.12 -21.62 -0.11
N THR A 44 5.62 -22.74 0.45
CA THR A 44 4.24 -23.18 0.21
C THR A 44 3.33 -22.63 1.30
N ILE A 45 2.40 -21.75 0.91
CA ILE A 45 1.38 -21.19 1.82
C ILE A 45 0.06 -21.91 1.55
N ASN A 46 -0.50 -22.54 2.57
CA ASN A 46 -1.80 -23.19 2.48
C ASN A 46 -2.87 -22.21 2.98
N PHE A 47 -3.76 -21.79 2.08
CA PHE A 47 -4.92 -20.97 2.41
C PHE A 47 -6.18 -21.81 2.52
N SER A 48 -7.09 -21.44 3.42
CA SER A 48 -8.48 -21.83 3.28
C SER A 48 -9.11 -21.07 2.11
N ASP A 49 -10.25 -21.53 1.59
CA ASP A 49 -10.96 -20.82 0.50
C ASP A 49 -11.34 -19.38 0.91
N GLU A 50 -11.69 -19.18 2.18
CA GLU A 50 -12.02 -17.87 2.74
C GLU A 50 -10.78 -16.95 2.79
N ASP A 51 -9.66 -17.48 3.30
CA ASP A 51 -8.40 -16.71 3.36
C ASP A 51 -7.89 -16.37 1.97
N TYR A 52 -8.00 -17.30 1.02
CA TYR A 52 -7.61 -17.06 -0.36
C TYR A 52 -8.44 -15.93 -1.00
N LYS A 53 -9.76 -15.95 -0.77
CA LYS A 53 -10.65 -14.87 -1.24
C LYS A 53 -10.31 -13.53 -0.57
N ASN A 54 -10.10 -13.51 0.74
CA ASN A 54 -9.73 -12.30 1.48
C ASN A 54 -8.37 -11.76 1.05
N PHE A 55 -7.40 -12.63 0.75
CA PHE A 55 -6.10 -12.27 0.20
C PHE A 55 -6.25 -11.55 -1.14
N PHE A 56 -7.02 -12.13 -2.07
CA PHE A 56 -7.24 -11.52 -3.38
C PHE A 56 -8.00 -10.19 -3.26
N LEU A 57 -9.05 -10.15 -2.44
CA LEU A 57 -9.80 -8.93 -2.17
C LEU A 57 -8.90 -7.83 -1.60
N THR A 58 -8.02 -8.17 -0.65
CA THR A 58 -7.04 -7.23 -0.09
C THR A 58 -6.15 -6.63 -1.17
N TYR A 59 -5.59 -7.47 -2.05
CA TYR A 59 -4.75 -7.01 -3.15
C TYR A 59 -5.51 -6.07 -4.09
N GLN A 60 -6.73 -6.46 -4.47
CA GLN A 60 -7.60 -5.63 -5.30
C GLN A 60 -7.91 -4.28 -4.64
N CYS A 61 -8.22 -4.28 -3.34
CA CYS A 61 -8.47 -3.06 -2.60
C CYS A 61 -7.25 -2.13 -2.55
N HIS A 62 -6.03 -2.67 -2.42
CA HIS A 62 -4.82 -1.86 -2.48
C HIS A 62 -4.60 -1.21 -3.84
N TYR A 63 -4.92 -1.94 -4.91
CA TYR A 63 -4.84 -1.41 -6.26
C TYR A 63 -5.90 -0.32 -6.49
N ASP A 64 -7.17 -0.63 -6.21
CA ASP A 64 -8.31 0.26 -6.47
C ASP A 64 -8.26 1.54 -5.62
N THR A 65 -7.89 1.43 -4.34
CA THR A 65 -7.77 2.59 -3.43
C THR A 65 -6.44 3.33 -3.51
N SER A 66 -5.55 2.92 -4.43
CA SER A 66 -4.31 3.65 -4.67
C SER A 66 -4.60 5.03 -5.26
N ARG A 67 -3.70 5.99 -5.01
CA ARG A 67 -3.77 7.35 -5.57
C ARG A 67 -3.74 7.38 -7.10
N GLN A 68 -3.33 6.28 -7.74
CA GLN A 68 -3.20 6.17 -9.19
C GLN A 68 -4.50 5.73 -9.86
N HIS A 69 -5.30 4.90 -9.18
CA HIS A 69 -6.51 4.32 -9.76
C HIS A 69 -7.79 4.97 -9.21
N LEU A 70 -7.90 5.14 -7.89
CA LEU A 70 -9.08 5.70 -7.21
C LEU A 70 -10.41 5.12 -7.73
N THR A 71 -10.43 3.80 -7.93
CA THR A 71 -11.60 3.08 -8.42
C THR A 71 -12.57 2.82 -7.28
N ARG A 72 -13.86 3.11 -7.49
CA ARG A 72 -14.90 2.76 -6.52
C ARG A 72 -15.04 1.25 -6.42
N ASN A 73 -14.90 0.72 -5.21
CA ASN A 73 -15.08 -0.70 -4.93
C ASN A 73 -15.79 -0.87 -3.59
N ASP A 74 -17.10 -1.12 -3.63
CA ASP A 74 -17.93 -1.21 -2.43
C ASP A 74 -17.60 -2.45 -1.58
N GLU A 75 -17.10 -3.54 -2.20
CA GLU A 75 -16.61 -4.70 -1.45
C GLU A 75 -15.40 -4.32 -0.59
N CYS A 76 -14.52 -3.46 -1.10
CA CYS A 76 -13.40 -2.94 -0.32
C CYS A 76 -13.82 -2.06 0.84
N TYR A 77 -14.85 -1.22 0.67
CA TYR A 77 -15.34 -0.33 1.73
C TYR A 77 -16.14 -1.08 2.81
N SER A 78 -16.70 -2.24 2.46
CA SER A 78 -17.47 -3.12 3.35
C SER A 78 -16.67 -4.31 3.88
N ALA A 79 -15.38 -4.43 3.53
CA ALA A 79 -14.57 -5.56 3.93
C ALA A 79 -14.44 -5.65 5.46
N PRO A 80 -14.30 -6.86 6.05
CA PRO A 80 -14.31 -7.05 7.51
C PRO A 80 -13.21 -6.29 8.26
N TRP A 81 -12.11 -5.96 7.59
CA TRP A 81 -10.99 -5.21 8.16
C TRP A 81 -11.14 -3.68 8.05
N VAL A 82 -12.20 -3.18 7.40
CA VAL A 82 -12.48 -1.75 7.32
C VAL A 82 -13.22 -1.29 8.58
N ASN A 83 -12.68 -0.25 9.20
CA ASN A 83 -13.29 0.38 10.36
C ASN A 83 -13.54 1.86 10.05
N LEU A 84 -14.80 2.20 9.76
CA LEU A 84 -15.22 3.54 9.36
C LEU A 84 -15.07 4.57 10.50
N ASN A 85 -15.30 4.16 11.75
CA ASN A 85 -15.08 5.02 12.91
C ASN A 85 -13.59 5.40 13.06
N ASN A 86 -12.68 4.47 12.76
CA ASN A 86 -11.25 4.76 12.74
C ASN A 86 -10.88 5.64 11.54
N ALA A 87 -11.49 5.41 10.38
CA ALA A 87 -11.28 6.22 9.19
C ALA A 87 -11.69 7.68 9.41
N ILE A 88 -12.86 7.94 10.01
CA ILE A 88 -13.33 9.30 10.31
C ILE A 88 -12.47 9.98 11.38
N ALA A 89 -12.10 9.25 12.45
CA ALA A 89 -11.20 9.78 13.49
C ALA A 89 -9.85 10.21 12.90
N ARG A 90 -9.31 9.43 11.95
CA ARG A 90 -8.08 9.80 11.22
C ARG A 90 -8.29 10.98 10.29
N ALA A 91 -9.44 11.09 9.66
CA ALA A 91 -9.77 12.23 8.81
C ALA A 91 -9.75 13.54 9.63
N PHE A 92 -10.31 13.53 10.84
CA PHE A 92 -10.22 14.65 11.79
C PHE A 92 -8.77 14.91 12.23
N ASN A 93 -8.06 13.88 12.69
CA ASN A 93 -6.69 14.03 13.19
C ASN A 93 -5.71 14.56 12.13
N LYS A 94 -5.95 14.26 10.85
CA LYS A 94 -5.15 14.76 9.73
C LYS A 94 -5.66 16.09 9.16
N GLY A 95 -6.77 16.62 9.67
CA GLY A 95 -7.39 17.85 9.18
C GLY A 95 -8.00 17.73 7.78
N TYR A 96 -8.38 16.53 7.34
CA TYR A 96 -9.10 16.34 6.08
C TYR A 96 -10.58 16.73 6.20
N ILE A 97 -11.13 16.63 7.40
CA ILE A 97 -12.45 17.12 7.77
C ILE A 97 -12.24 18.04 8.97
N ASP A 98 -12.79 19.25 8.92
CA ASP A 98 -12.80 20.14 10.08
C ASP A 98 -13.96 19.73 11.00
N ARG A 99 -13.62 19.25 12.21
CA ARG A 99 -14.62 18.85 13.20
C ARG A 99 -15.51 20.02 13.62
N ASN A 100 -14.99 21.25 13.58
CA ASN A 100 -15.75 22.44 13.98
C ASN A 100 -16.75 22.89 12.91
N ALA A 101 -16.62 22.40 11.67
CA ALA A 101 -17.57 22.69 10.60
C ALA A 101 -18.85 21.86 10.70
N ILE A 102 -18.86 20.81 11.53
CA ILE A 102 -19.99 19.90 11.71
C ILE A 102 -20.92 20.46 12.78
N THR A 103 -22.04 21.02 12.32
CA THR A 103 -23.03 21.68 13.17
C THR A 103 -24.37 20.94 13.21
N ASP A 104 -24.63 20.03 12.26
CA ASP A 104 -25.85 19.22 12.26
C ASP A 104 -25.80 18.18 13.40
N PRO A 105 -26.80 18.15 14.30
CA PRO A 105 -26.86 17.17 15.38
C PRO A 105 -26.87 15.72 14.91
N ASN A 106 -27.52 15.42 13.78
CA ASN A 106 -27.60 14.05 13.25
C ASN A 106 -26.22 13.57 12.82
N ASP A 107 -25.42 14.45 12.21
CA ASP A 107 -24.06 14.12 11.78
C ASP A 107 -23.10 13.92 12.96
N LEU A 108 -23.28 14.71 14.02
CA LEU A 108 -22.56 14.52 15.28
C LEU A 108 -22.88 13.16 15.91
N ASP A 109 -24.16 12.77 15.94
CA ASP A 109 -24.60 11.46 16.44
C ASP A 109 -24.01 10.31 15.60
N LEU A 110 -23.95 10.47 14.26
CA LEU A 110 -23.33 9.48 13.37
C LEU A 110 -21.84 9.28 13.68
N ILE A 111 -21.11 10.36 13.94
CA ILE A 111 -19.67 10.32 14.26
C ILE A 111 -19.39 9.65 15.62
N GLU A 112 -20.29 9.83 16.58
CA GLU A 112 -20.19 9.21 17.90
C GLU A 112 -20.72 7.76 17.93
N SER A 113 -21.48 7.36 16.90
CA SER A 113 -22.03 6.02 16.77
C SER A 113 -20.92 4.96 16.59
N LYS A 114 -21.13 3.76 17.14
CA LYS A 114 -20.21 2.62 16.93
C LYS A 114 -20.46 1.89 15.61
N ASN A 115 -21.61 2.11 14.97
CA ASN A 115 -22.08 1.33 13.83
C ASN A 115 -22.31 2.20 12.59
N MET A 116 -21.35 3.07 12.28
CA MET A 116 -21.36 3.88 11.07
C MET A 116 -21.40 2.98 9.83
N THR A 117 -22.31 3.26 8.89
CA THR A 117 -22.36 2.60 7.59
C THR A 117 -21.53 3.34 6.55
N ILE A 118 -21.27 2.70 5.40
CA ILE A 118 -20.55 3.34 4.28
C ILE A 118 -21.33 4.56 3.78
N THR A 119 -22.65 4.49 3.72
CA THR A 119 -23.51 5.59 3.28
C THR A 119 -23.42 6.77 4.24
N ASP A 120 -23.42 6.52 5.55
CA ASP A 120 -23.23 7.58 6.56
C ASP A 120 -21.85 8.23 6.41
N PHE A 121 -20.81 7.41 6.24
CA PHE A 121 -19.46 7.92 6.05
C PHE A 121 -19.33 8.74 4.76
N GLU A 122 -19.91 8.28 3.65
CA GLU A 122 -19.95 8.99 2.37
C GLU A 122 -20.72 10.31 2.50
N HIS A 123 -21.82 10.33 3.25
CA HIS A 123 -22.55 11.55 3.55
C HIS A 123 -21.67 12.57 4.27
N ILE A 124 -21.01 12.20 5.37
CA ILE A 124 -20.12 13.10 6.12
C ILE A 124 -18.97 13.63 5.23
N VAL A 125 -18.35 12.75 4.43
CA VAL A 125 -17.25 13.13 3.54
C VAL A 125 -17.71 14.13 2.50
N THR A 126 -18.84 13.88 1.83
CA THR A 126 -19.33 14.73 0.75
C THR A 126 -19.97 16.04 1.24
N THR A 127 -20.54 16.04 2.45
CA THR A 127 -21.14 17.25 3.05
C THR A 127 -20.07 18.21 3.56
N TYR A 128 -19.05 17.71 4.27
CA TYR A 128 -18.08 18.56 4.97
C TYR A 128 -16.73 18.69 4.25
N THR A 129 -16.58 18.10 3.06
CA THR A 129 -15.39 18.24 2.23
C THR A 129 -15.73 18.32 0.75
N ASN A 130 -14.81 18.85 -0.05
CA ASN A 130 -14.89 18.78 -1.52
C ASN A 130 -14.25 17.50 -2.07
N SER A 131 -14.22 16.42 -1.29
CA SER A 131 -13.57 15.14 -1.64
C SER A 131 -14.62 14.05 -1.86
N THR A 132 -14.28 13.06 -2.69
CA THR A 132 -15.10 11.86 -2.87
C THR A 132 -14.70 10.77 -1.88
N LEU A 133 -15.54 9.74 -1.75
CA LEU A 133 -15.28 8.58 -0.91
C LEU A 133 -13.93 7.92 -1.26
N GLU A 134 -13.66 7.70 -2.55
CA GLU A 134 -12.45 7.06 -3.07
C GLU A 134 -11.20 7.84 -2.64
N THR A 135 -11.26 9.17 -2.82
CA THR A 135 -10.14 10.05 -2.43
C THR A 135 -9.93 10.08 -0.92
N MET A 136 -11.01 9.97 -0.13
CA MET A 136 -10.91 9.93 1.32
C MET A 136 -10.25 8.62 1.77
N PHE A 137 -10.69 7.48 1.27
CA PHE A 137 -10.09 6.17 1.57
C PHE A 137 -8.62 6.09 1.19
N ALA A 138 -8.23 6.64 0.03
CA ALA A 138 -6.83 6.71 -0.38
C ALA A 138 -5.95 7.58 0.55
N ARG A 139 -6.55 8.47 1.36
CA ARG A 139 -5.85 9.38 2.29
C ARG A 139 -5.89 8.90 3.75
N THR A 140 -6.99 8.27 4.16
CA THR A 140 -7.22 7.82 5.54
C THR A 140 -6.78 6.37 5.77
N SER A 141 -6.63 5.57 4.70
CA SER A 141 -6.14 4.20 4.80
C SER A 141 -4.79 4.16 5.54
N PRO A 142 -4.65 3.28 6.55
CA PRO A 142 -3.39 3.11 7.28
C PRO A 142 -2.24 2.81 6.33
N LYS A 143 -1.11 3.51 6.49
CA LYS A 143 0.18 3.00 6.00
C LYS A 143 0.48 1.60 6.56
N SER A 144 -0.06 1.25 7.74
CA SER A 144 0.04 -0.10 8.31
C SER A 144 -0.82 -1.15 7.60
N GLN A 145 -1.84 -0.81 6.80
CA GLN A 145 -2.50 -1.81 5.94
C GLN A 145 -1.56 -2.24 4.81
N ARG A 146 -0.55 -1.44 4.46
CA ARG A 146 0.54 -1.86 3.55
C ARG A 146 1.62 -2.72 4.24
N LEU A 147 1.66 -2.77 5.57
CA LEU A 147 2.75 -3.41 6.33
C LEU A 147 2.27 -4.59 7.19
N ASN A 148 1.03 -4.58 7.67
CA ASN A 148 0.43 -5.68 8.41
C ASN A 148 0.23 -6.92 7.52
N PHE A 149 0.06 -6.75 6.20
CA PHE A 149 0.03 -7.87 5.27
C PHE A 149 1.36 -8.64 5.20
N LEU A 150 2.49 -7.97 5.47
CA LEU A 150 3.80 -8.63 5.54
C LEU A 150 4.07 -9.28 6.90
N LEU A 151 3.25 -8.98 7.92
CA LEU A 151 3.46 -9.44 9.31
C LEU A 151 2.36 -10.38 9.81
N GLU A 152 1.19 -10.43 9.15
CA GLU A 152 0.08 -11.34 9.47
C GLU A 152 0.07 -12.61 8.62
N VAL A 153 1.07 -12.80 7.75
CA VAL A 153 1.48 -14.17 7.37
C VAL A 153 2.07 -14.76 8.64
N ASN A 154 1.26 -15.51 9.38
CA ASN A 154 1.67 -16.27 10.55
C ASN A 154 2.65 -17.35 10.07
N ILE A 155 3.91 -16.98 9.83
CA ILE A 155 4.99 -17.92 9.54
C ILE A 155 5.12 -18.75 10.81
N PRO A 156 4.80 -20.06 10.77
CA PRO A 156 4.93 -20.89 11.95
C PRO A 156 6.38 -20.83 12.43
N PRO A 157 6.63 -20.75 13.76
CA PRO A 157 7.98 -20.61 14.33
C PRO A 157 8.90 -21.82 14.06
N THR A 158 8.45 -22.80 13.29
CA THR A 158 9.20 -23.99 12.88
C THR A 158 10.28 -23.72 11.81
N PHE A 159 10.42 -22.50 11.30
CA PHE A 159 11.42 -22.14 10.29
C PHE A 159 12.63 -21.35 10.83
N LEU A 160 12.82 -21.30 12.15
CA LEU A 160 13.97 -20.63 12.80
C LEU A 160 14.85 -21.59 13.61
N ASN A 161 15.09 -22.80 13.11
CA ASN A 161 16.12 -23.70 13.62
C ASN A 161 17.06 -24.15 12.50
#